data_AF-A0A097AQQ9-F1
#
_entry.id   AF-A0A097AQQ9-F1
#
_cell.length_a   1.000
_cell.length_b   1.000
_cell.length_c   1.000
_cell.angle_alpha   90.00
_cell.angle_beta   90.00
_cell.angle_gamma   90.00
#
_symmetry.space_group_name_H-M   'P 1'
#
loop_
_entity.id
_entity.type
_entity.pdbx_description
1 polymer ?
#
loop_
_entity_poly.entity_id
_entity_poly.type
_entity_poly.pdbx_seq_one_letter_code
_entity_poly.pdbx_strand_id
1 'polypeptide(L)' 'MLLDIRHIVGIILLFVQGLTRIIRESKDFYELERGIHELNKKYRNNFLRGQQKRWIES' A
#
# COMPACT_ATOMS: atom_id res chain seq x y z
N MET A 1 3.93 17.58 -10.49
CA MET A 1 2.91 17.60 -9.41
C MET A 1 3.54 17.05 -8.13
N LEU A 2 3.62 17.86 -7.07
CA LEU A 2 4.17 17.43 -5.77
C LEU A 2 3.13 16.57 -5.04
N LEU A 3 3.50 15.36 -4.62
CA LEU A 3 2.77 14.67 -3.55
C LEU A 3 2.91 15.53 -2.28
N ASP A 4 1.79 16.00 -1.73
CA ASP A 4 1.75 16.64 -0.42
C ASP A 4 2.30 15.66 0.63
N ILE A 5 3.18 16.13 1.51
CA ILE A 5 3.81 15.34 2.58
C ILE A 5 2.77 14.57 3.41
N ARG A 6 1.57 15.12 3.60
CA ARG A 6 0.46 14.44 4.29
C ARG A 6 0.00 13.19 3.55
N HIS A 7 -0.06 13.23 2.21
CA HIS A 7 -0.40 12.06 1.41
C HIS A 7 0.71 11.01 1.48
N ILE A 8 1.98 11.42 1.46
CA ILE A 8 3.11 10.50 1.59
C ILE A 8 3.07 9.81 2.96
N VAL A 9 2.91 10.57 4.03
CA VAL A 9 2.79 10.06 5.41
C VAL A 9 1.59 9.12 5.53
N GLY A 10 0.44 9.46 4.95
CA GLY A 10 -0.75 8.60 4.96
C GLY A 10 -0.51 7.25 4.28
N ILE A 11 0.15 7.24 3.12
CA ILE A 11 0.49 6.00 2.40
C ILE A 11 1.44 5.13 3.23
N ILE A 12 2.46 5.73 3.86
CA ILE A 12 3.42 5.01 4.70
C ILE A 12 2.71 4.38 5.91
N LEU A 13 1.85 5.14 6.60
CA LEU A 13 1.13 4.64 7.77
C LEU A 13 0.23 3.45 7.43
N LEU A 14 -0.52 3.53 6.34
CA LEU A 14 -1.37 2.43 5.89
C LEU A 14 -0.55 1.21 5.47
N PHE A 15 0.64 1.42 4.88
CA PHE A 15 1.54 0.32 4.50
C PHE A 15 2.08 -0.40 5.74
N VAL A 16 2.55 0.35 6.74
CA VAL A 16 3.03 -0.20 8.02
C VAL A 16 1.94 -0.97 8.74
N GLN A 17 0.71 -0.45 8.81
CA GLN A 17 -0.42 -1.16 9.40
C GLN A 17 -0.69 -2.50 8.70
N GLY A 18 -0.61 -2.53 7.37
CA GLY A 18 -0.74 -3.76 6.59
C GLY A 18 0.35 -4.78 6.90
N LEU A 19 1.60 -4.33 6.97
CA LEU A 19 2.74 -5.19 7.34
C LEU A 19 2.59 -5.75 8.75
N THR A 20 2.24 -4.93 9.74
CA THR A 20 2.04 -5.38 11.13
C THR A 20 0.96 -6.46 11.21
N ARG A 21 -0.12 -6.31 10.44
CA ARG A 21 -1.18 -7.32 10.39
C ARG A 21 -0.68 -8.64 9.82
N ILE A 22 0.03 -8.61 8.69
CA ILE A 22 0.56 -9.82 8.06
C ILE A 22 1.50 -10.54 9.02
N ILE A 23 2.46 -9.82 9.63
CA ILE A 23 3.39 -10.40 10.60
C ILE A 23 2.66 -11.07 11.77
N ARG A 24 1.53 -10.50 12.23
CA ARG A 24 0.76 -11.04 13.35
C ARG A 24 -0.12 -12.23 12.99
N GLU A 25 -0.64 -12.28 11.77
CA GLU A 25 -1.62 -13.28 11.33
C GLU A 25 -0.99 -14.46 10.58
N SER A 26 0.20 -14.28 10.00
CA SER A 26 0.92 -15.34 9.29
C SER A 26 1.41 -16.43 10.24
N LYS A 27 1.09 -17.68 9.91
CA LYS A 27 1.47 -18.86 10.70
C LYS A 27 2.82 -19.43 10.30
N ASP A 28 3.25 -19.15 9.07
CA ASP A 28 4.49 -19.62 8.49
C ASP A 28 5.08 -18.59 7.51
N PHE A 29 6.29 -18.90 7.03
CA PHE A 29 7.02 -18.03 6.11
C PHE A 29 6.33 -17.88 4.75
N TYR A 30 5.57 -18.89 4.30
CA TYR A 30 4.86 -18.84 3.03
C TYR A 30 3.69 -17.86 3.09
N GLU A 31 2.89 -17.89 4.16
CA GLU A 31 1.81 -16.92 4.38
C GLU A 31 2.35 -15.49 4.53
N LEU A 32 3.51 -15.33 5.17
CA LEU A 32 4.20 -14.04 5.31
C LEU A 32 4.62 -13.48 3.94
N GLU A 33 5.33 -14.28 3.14
CA GLU A 33 5.80 -13.89 1.81
C GLU A 33 4.64 -13.54 0.89
N ARG A 34 3.60 -14.38 0.86
CA ARG A 34 2.39 -14.14 0.09
C ARG A 34 1.68 -12.86 0.52
N GLY A 35 1.51 -12.65 1.84
CA GLY A 35 0.87 -11.47 2.39
C GLY A 35 1.60 -10.18 1.99
N ILE A 36 2.94 -10.18 2.07
CA ILE A 36 3.77 -9.04 1.66
C ILE A 36 3.63 -8.78 0.16
N HIS A 37 3.64 -9.83 -0.67
CA HIS A 37 3.46 -9.71 -2.11
C HIS A 37 2.10 -9.09 -2.47
N GLU A 38 1.02 -9.57 -1.86
CA GLU A 38 -0.33 -9.04 -2.06
C GLU A 38 -0.47 -7.59 -1.59
N LEU A 39 0.15 -7.23 -0.45
CA LEU A 39 0.20 -5.86 0.05
C LEU A 39 0.86 -4.92 -0.96
N ASN A 40 2.06 -5.29 -1.46
CA ASN A 40 2.78 -4.51 -2.46
C ASN A 40 1.95 -4.32 -3.75
N LYS A 41 1.29 -5.38 -4.23
CA LYS A 41 0.42 -5.30 -5.41
C LYS A 41 -0.75 -4.34 -5.20
N LYS A 42 -1.38 -4.36 -4.02
CA LYS A 42 -2.48 -3.45 -3.66
C LYS A 42 -2.05 -1.98 -3.67
N TYR A 43 -0.90 -1.66 -3.05
CA TYR A 43 -0.39 -0.29 -3.03
C TYR A 43 0.06 0.21 -4.40
N ARG A 44 0.70 -0.65 -5.21
CA ARG A 44 1.02 -0.33 -6.60
C ARG A 44 -0.23 0.06 -7.39
N ASN A 45 -1.31 -0.73 -7.26
CA ASN A 45 -2.56 -0.45 -7.95
C ASN A 45 -3.26 0.81 -7.43
N ASN A 46 -3.25 1.04 -6.11
CA ASN A 46 -3.83 2.25 -5.52
C ASN A 46 -3.05 3.52 -5.90
N PHE A 47 -1.72 3.43 -5.96
CA PHE A 47 -0.88 4.53 -6.42
C PHE A 47 -1.19 4.84 -7.89
N LEU A 48 -1.21 3.83 -8.77
CA LEU A 48 -1.51 4.02 -10.20
C LEU A 48 -2.94 4.54 -10.44
N ARG A 49 -3.95 3.99 -9.74
CA ARG A 49 -5.35 4.45 -9.85
C ARG A 49 -5.56 5.83 -9.26
N GLY A 50 -4.88 6.15 -8.16
CA GLY A 50 -4.90 7.48 -7.54
C GLY A 50 -4.28 8.54 -8.44
N GLN A 51 -3.24 8.19 -9.21
CA GLN A 51 -2.74 9.04 -10.29
C GLN A 51 -3.80 9.16 -11.40
N GLN A 52 -4.36 8.06 -11.90
CA GLN A 52 -5.33 8.03 -13.00
C GLN A 52 -6.62 8.83 -12.73
N LYS A 53 -7.18 8.78 -11.51
CA LYS A 53 -8.36 9.59 -11.15
C LYS A 53 -8.10 11.10 -11.26
N ARG A 54 -6.92 11.56 -10.85
CA ARG A 54 -6.55 12.97 -10.99
C ARG A 54 -6.33 13.42 -12.44
N TRP A 55 -6.10 12.50 -13.37
CA TRP A 55 -6.01 12.82 -14.81
C TRP A 55 -7.38 13.01 -15.45
N ILE A 56 -8.44 12.41 -14.89
CA ILE A 56 -9.81 12.50 -15.41
C ILE A 56 -10.53 13.74 -14.83
N GLU A 57 -10.10 14.19 -13.65
CA GLU A 57 -10.69 15.34 -12.93
C GLU A 57 -9.93 16.67 -13.16
N SER A 58 -8.96 16.71 -14.08
CA SER A 58 -8.14 17.88 -14.46
C SER A 58 -8.39 18.22 -15.92
#